data_AF-W1TW62-F1
#
_entry.id   AF-W1TW62-F1
#
_cell.length_a   1.000
_cell.length_b   1.000
_cell.length_c   1.000
_cell.angle_alpha   90.00
_cell.angle_beta   90.00
_cell.angle_gamma   90.00
#
_symmetry.space_group_name_H-M   'P 1'
#
loop_
_entity.id
_entity.type
_entity.pdbx_description
1 polymer ?
#
loop_
_entity_poly.entity_id
_entity_poly.type
_entity_poly.pdbx_seq_one_letter_code
_entity_poly.pdbx_strand_id
1 'polypeptide(L)' 'MNIFILEDNIVQQYRIETIIKEILEEHHLQYHNFEVFGKPKQLLEAISEKGSHQVFFLDIEIKTEEKRA' A
#
# COMPACT_ATOMS: atom_id res chain seq x y z
N MET A 1 -1.39 -12.64 -5.83
CA MET A 1 -1.37 -11.75 -4.66
C MET A 1 -1.65 -10.34 -5.14
N ASN A 2 -2.49 -9.58 -4.43
CA ASN A 2 -2.71 -8.17 -4.72
C ASN A 2 -1.94 -7.34 -3.69
N ILE A 3 -1.16 -6.38 -4.14
CA ILE A 3 -0.34 -5.52 -3.29
C ILE A 3 -0.83 -4.09 -3.47
N PHE A 4 -1.10 -3.44 -2.35
CA PHE A 4 -1.59 -2.07 -2.34
C PHE A 4 -0.75 -1.23 -1.38
N ILE A 5 -0.34 -0.05 -1.84
CA ILE A 5 0.44 0.91 -1.06
C ILE A 5 -0.37 2.19 -0.89
N LEU A 6 -0.46 2.69 0.34
CA LEU A 6 -0.97 4.01 0.67
C LEU A 6 0.15 4.82 1.31
N GLU A 7 0.62 5.86 0.61
CA GLU A 7 1.68 6.76 1.05
C GLU A 7 1.49 8.11 0.38
N ASP A 8 1.41 9.19 1.15
CA ASP A 8 1.16 10.54 0.62
C ASP A 8 2.44 11.29 0.25
N ASN A 9 3.59 10.88 0.79
CA ASN A 9 4.88 11.44 0.44
C ASN A 9 5.48 10.76 -0.80
N ILE A 10 5.63 11.52 -1.89
CA ILE A 10 6.14 11.03 -3.18
C ILE A 10 7.52 10.34 -3.06
N VAL A 11 8.42 10.85 -2.22
CA VAL A 11 9.77 10.27 -2.07
C VAL A 11 9.71 8.93 -1.35
N GLN A 12 8.91 8.84 -0.28
CA GLN A 12 8.70 7.59 0.43
C GLN A 12 7.97 6.58 -0.44
N GLN A 13 6.97 7.04 -1.19
CA GLN A 13 6.17 6.25 -2.12
C GLN A 13 7.08 5.58 -3.18
N TYR A 14 7.94 6.35 -3.82
CA TYR A 14 8.91 5.82 -4.79
C TYR A 14 9.84 4.80 -4.14
N ARG A 15 10.35 5.10 -2.94
CA ARG A 15 11.27 4.19 -2.22
C ARG A 15 10.63 2.84 -1.91
N ILE A 16 9.41 2.84 -1.34
CA ILE A 16 8.73 1.58 -0.99
C ILE A 16 8.34 0.79 -2.23
N GLU A 17 7.91 1.48 -3.30
CA GLU A 17 7.60 0.86 -4.59
C GLU A 17 8.82 0.15 -5.19
N THR A 18 9.98 0.81 -5.20
CA THR A 18 11.22 0.21 -5.72
C THR A 18 11.64 -1.01 -4.92
N ILE A 19 11.68 -0.92 -3.59
CA ILE A 19 12.11 -2.03 -2.72
C ILE A 19 11.19 -3.25 -2.90
N ILE A 20 9.87 -3.04 -2.98
CA ILE A 20 8.94 -4.16 -3.17
C ILE A 20 9.16 -4.81 -4.53
N LYS A 21 9.37 -4.03 -5.61
CA LYS A 21 9.68 -4.58 -6.93
C LYS A 21 10.96 -5.41 -6.92
N GLU A 22 12.02 -4.92 -6.29
CA GLU A 22 13.29 -5.65 -6.14
C GLU A 22 13.09 -7.00 -5.42
N ILE A 23 12.33 -7.02 -4.33
CA ILE A 23 12.02 -8.25 -3.57
C ILE A 23 11.18 -9.23 -4.41
N LEU A 24 10.20 -8.72 -5.17
CA LEU A 24 9.37 -9.55 -6.04
C LEU A 24 10.20 -10.22 -7.14
N GLU A 25 11.15 -9.48 -7.71
CA GLU A 25 12.09 -9.97 -8.72
C GLU A 25 13.08 -10.99 -8.15
N GLU A 26 13.74 -10.66 -7.03
CA GLU A 26 14.75 -11.51 -6.38
C GLU A 26 14.20 -12.88 -5.98
N HIS A 27 12.96 -12.91 -5.49
CA HIS A 27 12.31 -14.13 -5.00
C HIS A 27 11.34 -14.76 -6.00
N HIS A 28 11.26 -14.23 -7.23
CA HIS A 28 10.35 -14.71 -8.28
C HIS A 28 8.88 -14.80 -7.82
N LEU A 29 8.45 -13.87 -6.98
CA LEU A 29 7.11 -13.85 -6.40
C LEU A 29 6.09 -13.34 -7.42
N GLN A 30 5.06 -14.14 -7.67
CA GLN A 30 3.99 -13.76 -8.58
C GLN A 30 2.96 -12.86 -7.87
N TYR A 31 2.69 -11.70 -8.47
CA TYR A 31 1.59 -10.83 -8.07
C TYR A 31 0.62 -10.64 -9.23
N HIS A 32 -0.65 -10.42 -8.89
CA HIS A 32 -1.71 -10.18 -9.87
C HIS A 32 -1.94 -8.69 -10.05
N ASN A 33 -1.89 -7.93 -8.95
CA ASN A 33 -2.05 -6.50 -8.94
C ASN A 33 -1.03 -5.83 -8.01
N PHE A 34 -0.52 -4.67 -8.42
CA PHE A 34 0.42 -3.85 -7.66
C PHE A 34 0.08 -2.38 -7.92
N GLU A 35 -0.58 -1.75 -6.95
CA GLU A 35 -1.05 -0.37 -7.08
C GLU A 35 -0.60 0.49 -5.90
N VAL A 36 -0.38 1.77 -6.20
CA VAL A 36 0.16 2.76 -5.27
C VAL A 36 -0.75 3.98 -5.27
N PHE A 37 -1.15 4.41 -4.08
CA PHE A 37 -2.11 5.50 -3.88
C PHE A 37 -1.58 6.53 -2.89
N GLY A 38 -1.85 7.80 -3.19
CA GLY A 38 -1.62 8.90 -2.24
C GLY A 38 -2.84 9.28 -1.41
N LYS A 39 -4.02 8.66 -1.65
CA LYS A 39 -5.27 8.99 -0.96
C LYS A 39 -6.05 7.74 -0.58
N PRO A 40 -6.58 7.65 0.66
CA PRO A 40 -7.35 6.48 1.11
C PRO A 40 -8.56 6.16 0.23
N LYS A 41 -9.26 7.18 -0.28
CA LYS A 41 -10.45 6.98 -1.12
C LYS A 41 -10.15 6.21 -2.40
N GLN A 42 -9.03 6.50 -3.05
CA GLN A 42 -8.62 5.84 -4.29
C GLN A 42 -8.27 4.36 -4.03
N LEU A 43 -7.58 4.09 -2.92
CA LEU A 43 -7.31 2.73 -2.47
C LEU A 43 -8.60 1.94 -2.25
N LEU A 44 -9.57 2.52 -1.53
CA LEU A 44 -10.85 1.85 -1.26
C LEU A 44 -11.66 1.55 -2.52
N GLU A 45 -11.59 2.41 -3.53
CA GLU A 45 -12.24 2.21 -4.84
C GLU A 45 -11.56 1.10 -5.67
N ALA A 46 -10.25 0.91 -5.52
CA ALA A 46 -9.48 -0.11 -6.22
C ALA A 46 -9.66 -1.53 -5.64
N ILE A 47 -9.93 -1.64 -4.33
CA ILE A 47 -10.16 -2.93 -3.66
C ILE A 47 -11.54 -3.48 -4.05
N SER A 48 -11.60 -4.17 -5.19
CA SER A 48 -12.82 -4.76 -5.74
C SER A 48 -12.91 -6.28 -5.55
N GLU A 49 -11.77 -6.97 -5.49
CA GLU A 49 -11.72 -8.43 -5.33
C GLU A 49 -11.79 -8.89 -3.86
N LYS A 50 -12.55 -9.98 -3.65
CA LYS A 50 -12.59 -10.72 -2.38
C LYS A 50 -12.09 -12.15 -2.64
N GLY A 51 -10.99 -12.56 -1.99
CA GLY A 51 -10.54 -13.97 -2.02
C GLY A 51 -9.09 -14.24 -2.48
N SER A 52 -8.29 -13.23 -2.82
CA SER A 52 -6.84 -13.38 -3.05
C SER A 52 -6.03 -13.10 -1.77
N HIS A 53 -4.77 -13.56 -1.72
CA HIS A 53 -3.81 -13.04 -0.72
C HIS A 53 -3.60 -11.55 -1.01
N GLN A 54 -3.99 -10.69 -0.07
CA GLN A 54 -3.89 -9.24 -0.18
C GLN A 54 -2.85 -8.72 0.81
N VAL A 55 -1.92 -7.91 0.34
CA VAL A 55 -0.88 -7.27 1.15
C VAL A 55 -1.06 -5.76 1.08
N PHE A 56 -1.13 -5.13 2.24
CA PHE A 56 -1.34 -3.69 2.37
C PHE A 56 -0.16 -3.06 3.09
N PHE A 57 0.44 -2.04 2.47
CA PHE A 57 1.40 -1.14 3.09
C PHE A 57 0.70 0.20 3.29
N LEU A 58 0.43 0.57 4.54
CA LEU A 58 -0.37 1.74 4.86
C LEU A 58 0.44 2.69 5.73
N ASP A 59 0.78 3.86 5.20
CA ASP A 59 1.22 4.98 6.02
C ASP A 59 -0.01 5.66 6.63
N ILE A 60 -0.19 5.45 7.93
CA ILE A 60 -1.32 5.99 8.70
C ILE A 60 -0.78 6.90 9.79
N GLU A 61 -1.01 8.20 9.64
CA GLU A 61 -0.83 9.15 10.73
C GLU A 61 -1.96 8.96 11.75
N ILE A 62 -1.72 8.12 12.77
CA ILE A 62 -2.64 8.00 13.91
C ILE A 62 -2.45 9.24 14.77
N LYS A 63 -3.22 10.28 14.47
CA LYS A 63 -3.38 11.42 15.37
C LYS A 63 -4.06 10.89 16.62
N THR A 64 -3.30 10.72 17.70
CA THR A 64 -3.88 10.64 19.04
C THR A 64 -4.60 11.96 19.23
N GLU A 65 -5.92 11.99 18.99
CA GLU A 65 -6.74 13.07 19.52
C GLU A 65 -6.46 13.06 21.02
N GLU A 66 -5.80 14.12 21.51
CA GLU A 66 -5.89 14.47 22.91
C GLU A 66 -7.39 14.53 23.19
N LYS A 67 -7.93 13.50 23.85
CA LYS A 67 -9.27 13.55 24.41
C LYS A 67 -9.32 14.85 25.20
N ARG A 68 -10.01 15.85 24.69
CA ARG A 68 -10.33 17.06 25.44
C ARG A 68 -11.17 16.58 26.62
N ALA A 69 -10.52 16.56 27.80
CA ALA A 69 -11.15 16.34 29.09
C ALA A 69 -12.03 17.54 29.46
#